data_AF-A0A9Y4KFD2-F1
#
_entry.id   AF-A0A9Y4KFD2-F1
#
_cell.length_a   1.000
_cell.length_b   1.000
_cell.length_c   1.000
_cell.angle_alpha   90.00
_cell.angle_beta   90.00
_cell.angle_gamma   90.00
#
_symmetry.space_group_name_H-M   'P 1'
#
loop_
_entity.id
_entity.type
_entity.pdbx_description
1 polymer ?
#
loop_
_entity_poly.entity_id
_entity_poly.type
_entity_poly.pdbx_seq_one_letter_code
_entity_poly.pdbx_strand_id
1 'polypeptide(L)' 'MNGSKHDPLAYTTGIEAIWLLCTGAREAAFRNIKTIAECLADELINAAKGSSNSYAIKKKDELERVAKSNR' A
#
# COMPACT_ATOMS: atom_id res chain seq x y z
N MET A 1 33.41 2.88 -8.04
CA MET A 1 32.67 3.35 -6.85
C MET A 1 31.51 4.21 -7.33
N ASN A 2 30.44 3.61 -7.86
CA ASN A 2 29.26 4.37 -8.28
C ASN A 2 28.18 4.11 -7.24
N GLY A 3 28.00 5.09 -6.36
CA GLY A 3 27.01 5.07 -5.30
C GLY A 3 25.65 4.73 -5.87
N SER A 4 25.13 3.59 -5.43
CA SER A 4 23.72 3.25 -5.48
C SER A 4 22.97 4.47 -4.95
N LYS A 5 22.29 5.18 -5.85
CA LYS A 5 21.37 6.26 -5.51
C LYS A 5 20.44 5.67 -4.45
N HIS A 6 20.54 6.14 -3.20
CA HIS A 6 19.58 5.81 -2.17
C HIS A 6 18.23 6.32 -2.67
N ASP A 7 17.39 5.44 -3.22
CA ASP A 7 16.00 5.77 -3.56
C ASP A 7 15.31 6.15 -2.24
N PRO A 8 14.94 7.42 -2.03
CA PRO A 8 14.36 7.86 -0.75
C PRO A 8 13.06 7.10 -0.40
N LEU A 9 12.39 6.60 -1.43
CA LEU A 9 11.22 5.71 -1.35
C LEU A 9 11.50 4.42 -0.58
N ALA A 10 12.71 3.85 -0.66
CA ALA A 10 12.97 2.53 -0.07
C ALA A 10 12.94 2.54 1.47
N TYR A 11 13.29 3.66 2.12
CA TYR A 11 13.26 3.76 3.59
C TYR A 11 11.87 4.15 4.13
N THR A 12 11.08 4.89 3.35
CA THR A 12 9.70 5.25 3.72
C THR A 12 8.70 4.15 3.37
N THR A 13 8.97 3.30 2.38
CA THR A 13 8.03 2.25 1.93
C THR A 13 7.53 1.33 3.04
N GLY A 14 8.33 1.01 4.06
CA GLY A 14 7.88 0.18 5.18
C GLY A 14 6.80 0.86 6.04
N ILE A 15 7.03 2.11 6.44
CA ILE A 15 6.07 2.90 7.23
C ILE A 15 4.86 3.30 6.37
N GLU A 16 5.12 3.71 5.12
CA GLU A 16 4.08 4.05 4.14
C GLU A 16 3.18 2.84 3.84
N ALA A 17 3.74 1.63 3.70
CA ALA A 17 2.95 0.42 3.48
C ALA A 17 1.99 0.14 4.64
N ILE A 18 2.48 0.20 5.90
CA ILE A 18 1.62 0.02 7.07
C ILE A 18 0.52 1.08 7.12
N TRP A 19 0.87 2.33 6.85
CA TRP A 19 -0.09 3.42 6.81
C TRP A 19 -1.17 3.22 5.74
N LEU A 20 -0.79 2.79 4.54
CA LEU A 20 -1.71 2.51 3.43
C LEU A 20 -2.65 1.33 3.74
N LEU A 21 -2.13 0.26 4.34
CA LEU A 21 -2.93 -0.90 4.78
C LEU A 21 -3.98 -0.47 5.82
N CYS A 22 -3.56 0.26 6.85
CA CYS A 22 -4.47 0.76 7.89
C CYS A 22 -5.50 1.74 7.33
N THR A 23 -5.11 2.58 6.38
CA THR A 23 -6.01 3.52 5.70
C THR A 23 -7.07 2.77 4.90
N GLY A 24 -6.66 1.80 4.07
CA GLY A 24 -7.58 0.96 3.31
C GLY A 24 -8.55 0.20 4.19
N ALA A 25 -8.06 -0.41 5.28
CA ALA A 25 -8.91 -1.12 6.24
C ALA A 25 -9.93 -0.20 6.92
N ARG A 26 -9.52 1.00 7.35
CA ARG A 26 -10.41 1.99 7.97
C ARG A 26 -11.48 2.47 6.99
N GLU A 27 -11.12 2.75 5.74
CA GLU A 27 -12.06 3.18 4.71
C GLU A 27 -13.05 2.06 4.37
N ALA A 28 -12.58 0.81 4.24
CA ALA A 28 -13.42 -0.35 3.95
C ALA A 28 -14.40 -0.67 5.08
N ALA A 29 -14.03 -0.40 6.34
CA ALA A 29 -14.87 -0.61 7.51
C ALA A 29 -15.90 0.51 7.72
N PHE A 30 -15.69 1.71 7.16
CA PHE A 30 -16.60 2.83 7.38
C PHE A 30 -17.98 2.55 6.77
N ARG A 31 -19.02 2.54 7.63
CA ARG A 31 -20.41 2.18 7.27
C ARG A 31 -20.55 0.76 6.68
N ASN A 32 -19.66 -0.16 7.06
CA ASN A 32 -19.70 -1.56 6.67
C ASN A 32 -20.21 -2.44 7.83
N ILE A 33 -20.77 -3.61 7.51
CA ILE A 33 -21.13 -4.63 8.49
C ILE A 33 -19.89 -5.36 9.04
N LYS A 34 -18.83 -5.45 8.23
CA LYS A 34 -17.55 -6.01 8.65
C LYS A 34 -16.89 -5.10 9.68
N THR A 35 -16.30 -5.72 10.70
CA THR A 35 -15.46 -5.05 11.68
C THR A 35 -14.17 -4.55 11.04
N ILE A 36 -13.53 -3.56 11.67
CA ILE A 36 -12.21 -3.08 11.22
C ILE A 36 -11.15 -4.20 11.20
N ALA A 37 -11.27 -5.19 12.09
CA ALA A 37 -10.36 -6.33 12.14
C ALA A 37 -10.54 -7.25 10.91
N GLU A 38 -11.79 -7.52 10.51
CA GLU A 38 -12.07 -8.30 9.29
C GLU A 38 -11.62 -7.55 8.03
N CYS A 39 -11.89 -6.24 7.94
CA CYS A 39 -11.41 -5.41 6.82
C CYS A 39 -9.88 -5.38 6.76
N LEU A 40 -9.19 -5.29 7.90
CA LEU A 40 -7.73 -5.34 7.95
C LEU A 40 -7.20 -6.72 7.54
N ALA A 41 -7.84 -7.81 7.97
CA ALA A 41 -7.46 -9.16 7.57
C ALA A 41 -7.60 -9.35 6.05
N ASP A 42 -8.72 -8.91 5.47
CA ASP A 42 -8.93 -8.92 4.02
C ASP A 42 -7.88 -8.10 3.28
N GLU A 43 -7.55 -6.91 3.78
CA GLU A 43 -6.54 -6.02 3.20
C GLU A 43 -5.15 -6.68 3.24
N LEU A 44 -4.75 -7.28 4.36
CA LEU A 44 -3.48 -8.00 4.50
C LEU A 44 -3.38 -9.20 3.57
N ILE A 45 -4.44 -10.01 3.47
CA ILE A 45 -4.49 -11.18 2.58
C ILE A 45 -4.38 -10.75 1.12
N ASN A 46 -5.08 -9.69 0.72
CA ASN A 46 -5.01 -9.19 -0.65
C ASN A 46 -3.65 -8.56 -0.96
N ALA A 47 -3.06 -7.82 -0.01
CA ALA A 47 -1.74 -7.23 -0.16
C ALA A 47 -0.65 -8.31 -0.28
N ALA A 48 -0.70 -9.36 0.53
CA ALA A 48 0.22 -10.49 0.46
C ALA A 48 0.14 -11.24 -0.88
N LYS A 49 -1.03 -11.24 -1.53
CA LYS A 49 -1.23 -11.80 -2.87
C LYS A 49 -0.83 -10.84 -4.01
N GLY A 50 -0.43 -9.61 -3.71
CA GLY A 50 -0.22 -8.57 -4.72
C GLY A 50 -1.50 -8.22 -5.49
N SER A 51 -2.67 -8.42 -4.87
CA SER A 51 -3.97 -8.21 -5.52
C SER A 51 -4.33 -6.73 -5.58
N SER A 52 -4.85 -6.27 -6.72
CA SER A 52 -5.42 -4.93 -6.89
C SER A 52 -6.68 -4.68 -6.06
N ASN A 53 -7.20 -5.69 -5.36
CA ASN A 53 -8.25 -5.48 -4.36
C ASN A 53 -7.71 -4.76 -3.11
N SER A 54 -6.41 -4.87 -2.83
CA SER A 54 -5.77 -4.13 -1.74
C SER A 54 -5.66 -2.65 -2.10
N TYR A 55 -6.03 -1.79 -1.15
CA TYR A 55 -5.76 -0.36 -1.22
C TYR A 55 -4.27 -0.06 -1.35
N ALA A 56 -3.45 -0.70 -0.51
CA ALA A 56 -2.01 -0.47 -0.48
C ALA A 56 -1.33 -0.83 -1.81
N ILE A 57 -1.73 -1.95 -2.44
CA ILE A 57 -1.19 -2.37 -3.74
C ILE A 57 -1.58 -1.38 -4.83
N LYS A 58 -2.85 -0.98 -4.92
CA LYS A 58 -3.29 0.02 -5.90
C LYS A 58 -2.50 1.32 -5.79
N LYS A 59 -2.27 1.81 -4.57
CA LYS A 59 -1.52 3.06 -4.36
C LYS A 59 -0.04 2.92 -4.68
N LYS A 60 0.58 1.80 -4.32
CA LYS A 60 1.95 1.50 -4.74
C LYS A 60 2.08 1.52 -6.26
N ASP A 61 1.21 0.81 -6.97
CA ASP A 61 1.26 0.70 -8.43
C ASP A 61 1.03 2.07 -9.12
N GLU A 62 0.13 2.89 -8.56
CA GLU A 62 -0.10 4.27 -9.02
C GLU A 62 1.18 5.11 -8.89
N LEU A 63 1.85 5.07 -7.74
CA LEU A 63 3.09 5.81 -7.47
C LEU A 63 4.23 5.36 -8.38
N GLU A 64 4.41 4.04 -8.55
CA GLU A 64 5.45 3.50 -9.44
C GLU A 64 5.21 3.89 -10.90
N ARG A 65 3.95 3.91 -11.35
CA ARG A 65 3.59 4.35 -12.70
C ARG A 65 3.91 5.82 -12.91
N VAL A 66 3.56 6.68 -11.96
CA VAL A 66 3.86 8.13 -12.01
C VAL A 66 5.37 8.36 -12.02
N ALA A 67 6.12 7.67 -11.15
CA ALA A 67 7.57 7.79 -11.07
C ALA A 67 8.27 7.38 -12.38
N LYS A 68 7.75 6.35 -13.07
CA LYS A 68 8.27 5.94 -14.39
C LYS A 68 7.93 6.95 -15.50
N SER A 69 6.76 7.58 -15.45
CA SER A 69 6.34 8.56 -16.47
C SER A 69 7.08 9.90 -16.37
N ASN A 70 7.63 10.23 -15.19
CA ASN A 70 8.37 11.47 -14.94
C ASN A 70 9.90 11.32 -15.11
N ARG A 71 10.37 10.19 -15.66
CA ARG A 71 11.79 9.93 -15.95
C ARG A 71 12.09 10.05 -17.44
#